data_AF-A0A8T3Q9P0-F1
#
_entry.id   AF-A0A8T3Q9P0-F1
#
_cell.length_a   1.000
_cell.length_b   1.000
_cell.length_c   1.000
_cell.angle_alpha   90.00
_cell.angle_beta   90.00
_cell.angle_gamma   90.00
#
_symmetry.space_group_name_H-M   'P 1'
#
loop_
_entity.id
_entity.type
_entity.pdbx_description
1 polymer ?
#
loop_
_entity_poly.entity_id
_entity_poly.type
_entity_poly.pdbx_seq_one_letter_code
_entity_poly.pdbx_strand_id
1 'polypeptide(L)'
;METAVLVSLPSSHDSEGLPPGRIRVEADRIVVERLVVVEPALAAFLGERLPAERGALVERALRIGLLALQDAGLTVDVDAVRTEFERMLRQAEQVNERAAATLEQTLRTNFADGDGRLPRTMERFLGDRGALRGMVDELFDEKKRDSAIGRIGAMLERYFDGDASKLAHLLDPTRLHSPMHQFRQEISAG
;
A
#
# COMPACT_ATOMS: atom_id res chain seq x y z
N MET A 1 24.74 17.82 -35.64
CA MET A 1 23.63 18.80 -35.70
C MET A 1 22.75 18.38 -36.85
N GLU A 2 21.73 17.60 -36.52
CA GLU A 2 20.86 16.89 -37.45
C GLU A 2 19.66 17.78 -37.72
N THR A 3 19.64 18.42 -38.89
CA THR A 3 18.54 19.27 -39.33
C THR A 3 17.39 18.38 -39.79
N ALA A 4 16.32 18.37 -38.99
CA ALA A 4 15.07 17.69 -39.30
C ALA A 4 14.53 18.16 -40.66
N VAL A 5 14.49 17.23 -41.61
CA VAL A 5 13.83 17.39 -42.90
C VAL A 5 12.34 17.13 -42.68
N LEU A 6 11.54 18.20 -42.63
CA LEU A 6 10.09 18.09 -42.62
C LEU A 6 9.61 17.57 -43.96
N VAL A 7 9.16 16.30 -43.96
CA VAL A 7 8.49 15.64 -45.06
C VAL A 7 7.20 16.39 -45.38
N SER A 8 7.11 16.96 -46.58
CA SER A 8 5.85 17.49 -47.11
C SER A 8 4.94 16.31 -47.44
N LEU A 9 3.84 16.17 -46.69
CA LEU A 9 2.76 15.27 -47.07
C LEU A 9 2.09 15.85 -48.34
N PRO A 10 1.80 15.03 -49.36
CA PRO A 10 1.06 15.47 -50.53
C PRO A 10 -0.39 15.72 -50.13
N SER A 11 -0.74 16.97 -49.84
CA SER A 11 -2.13 17.40 -49.70
C SER A 11 -2.85 17.19 -51.03
N SER A 12 -3.85 16.33 -51.00
CA SER A 12 -4.53 15.73 -52.14
C SER A 12 -5.46 16.70 -52.85
N HIS A 13 -4.91 17.74 -53.50
CA HIS A 13 -5.60 18.50 -54.55
C HIS A 13 -4.55 19.08 -55.50
N ASP A 14 -3.94 18.21 -56.31
CA ASP A 14 -3.33 18.62 -57.58
C ASP A 14 -4.44 19.18 -58.47
N SER A 15 -4.76 20.46 -58.28
CA SER A 15 -5.55 21.22 -59.23
C SER A 15 -4.65 21.56 -60.40
N GLU A 16 -4.90 20.93 -61.54
CA GLU A 16 -4.18 21.12 -62.80
C GLU A 16 -3.92 22.61 -63.08
N GLY A 17 -2.65 22.99 -63.13
CA GLY A 17 -2.18 24.17 -63.87
C GLY A 17 -1.90 25.47 -63.10
N LEU A 18 -2.12 25.57 -61.79
CA LEU A 18 -1.71 26.76 -61.01
C LEU A 18 -0.54 26.47 -60.05
N PRO A 19 0.47 27.37 -59.97
CA PRO A 19 1.64 27.15 -59.12
C PRO A 19 1.23 27.01 -57.65
N PRO A 20 1.84 26.10 -56.87
CA PRO A 20 1.47 25.91 -55.47
C PRO A 20 1.65 27.21 -54.69
N GLY A 21 0.63 27.54 -53.89
CA GLY A 21 0.69 28.65 -52.96
C GLY A 21 1.83 28.45 -51.97
N ARG A 22 2.57 29.52 -51.63
CA ARG A 22 3.64 29.48 -50.63
C ARG A 22 3.13 30.13 -49.35
N ILE A 23 3.27 29.43 -48.23
CA ILE A 23 2.96 29.95 -46.90
C ILE A 23 4.28 30.12 -46.15
N ARG A 24 4.52 31.30 -45.60
CA ARG A 24 5.67 31.62 -44.74
C ARG A 24 5.17 32.23 -43.44
N VAL A 25 5.79 31.85 -42.32
CA VAL A 25 5.54 32.44 -41.01
C VAL A 25 6.77 33.24 -40.63
N GLU A 26 6.61 34.55 -40.45
CA GLU A 26 7.66 35.48 -40.09
C GLU A 26 7.31 36.13 -38.76
N ALA A 27 7.83 35.57 -37.66
CA ALA A 27 7.56 35.99 -36.29
C ALA A 27 6.06 36.20 -35.97
N ASP A 28 5.55 37.41 -36.14
CA ASP A 28 4.17 37.83 -35.87
C ASP A 28 3.26 37.87 -37.11
N ARG A 29 3.75 37.47 -38.29
CA ARG A 29 3.04 37.59 -39.57
C ARG A 29 2.95 36.27 -40.33
N ILE A 30 1.82 36.07 -40.99
CA ILE A 30 1.59 34.96 -41.91
C ILE A 30 1.54 35.55 -43.32
N VAL A 31 2.50 35.14 -44.16
CA VAL A 31 2.59 35.57 -45.56
C VAL A 31 2.09 34.41 -46.42
N VAL A 32 1.03 34.68 -47.20
CA VAL A 32 0.46 33.71 -48.12
C VAL A 32 0.57 34.25 -49.55
N GLU A 33 1.38 33.57 -50.36
CA GLU A 33 1.56 33.90 -51.76
C GLU A 33 0.79 32.92 -52.65
N ARG A 34 0.09 33.44 -53.67
CA ARG A 34 -0.58 32.62 -54.70
C ARG A 34 -1.53 31.56 -54.13
N LEU A 35 -2.25 31.88 -53.05
CA LEU A 35 -3.30 31.00 -52.54
C LEU A 35 -4.49 30.99 -53.49
N VAL A 36 -4.88 29.80 -53.90
CA VAL A 36 -6.08 29.54 -54.68
C VAL A 36 -6.92 28.54 -53.88
N VAL A 37 -8.16 28.92 -53.57
CA VAL A 37 -9.12 28.05 -52.88
C VAL A 37 -10.19 27.66 -53.89
N VAL A 38 -10.28 26.38 -54.20
CA VAL A 38 -11.28 25.83 -55.14
C VAL A 38 -12.48 25.34 -54.35
N GLU A 39 -13.36 26.26 -53.95
CA GLU A 39 -14.60 25.94 -53.26
C GLU A 39 -15.76 26.77 -53.85
N PRO A 40 -16.63 26.17 -54.69
CA PRO A 40 -17.67 26.90 -55.41
C PRO A 40 -18.61 27.71 -54.51
N ALA A 41 -18.97 27.18 -53.33
CA ALA A 41 -19.88 27.88 -52.42
C ALA A 41 -19.25 29.14 -51.84
N LEU A 42 -17.97 29.06 -51.45
CA LEU A 42 -17.23 30.21 -50.91
C LEU A 42 -16.89 31.24 -51.98
N ALA A 43 -16.58 30.78 -53.20
CA ALA A 43 -16.34 31.64 -54.35
C ALA A 43 -17.60 32.44 -54.71
N ALA A 44 -18.78 31.81 -54.70
CA ALA A 44 -20.05 32.49 -54.90
C ALA A 44 -20.32 33.54 -53.81
N PHE A 45 -20.16 33.16 -52.54
CA PHE A 45 -20.34 34.06 -51.39
C PHE A 45 -19.42 35.29 -51.43
N LEU A 46 -18.14 35.11 -51.79
CA LEU A 46 -17.21 36.24 -52.00
C LEU A 46 -17.56 37.05 -53.25
N GLY A 47 -18.08 36.39 -54.29
CA GLY A 47 -18.52 37.00 -55.54
C GLY A 47 -19.64 38.03 -55.34
N GLU A 48 -20.53 37.80 -54.38
CA GLU A 48 -21.61 38.72 -53.99
C GLU A 48 -21.13 40.01 -53.32
N ARG A 49 -19.86 40.08 -52.88
CA ARG A 49 -19.27 41.25 -52.22
C ARG A 49 -18.58 42.18 -53.21
N LEU A 50 -18.49 43.46 -52.84
CA LEU A 50 -17.72 44.45 -53.60
C LEU A 50 -16.24 44.03 -53.67
N PRO A 51 -15.57 44.16 -54.83
CA PRO A 51 -14.18 43.74 -54.98
C PRO A 51 -13.23 44.33 -53.93
N ALA A 52 -13.46 45.56 -53.49
CA ALA A 52 -12.67 46.24 -52.47
C ALA A 52 -12.78 45.59 -51.06
N GLU A 53 -13.90 44.92 -50.76
CA GLU A 53 -14.16 44.35 -49.43
C GLU A 53 -13.70 42.89 -49.32
N ARG A 54 -13.55 42.19 -50.46
CA ARG A 54 -13.20 40.77 -50.50
C ARG A 54 -11.88 40.49 -49.79
N GLY A 55 -10.87 41.34 -49.98
CA GLY A 55 -9.55 41.16 -49.35
C GLY A 55 -9.63 41.16 -47.81
N ALA A 56 -10.29 42.17 -47.24
CA ALA A 56 -10.45 42.27 -45.78
C ALA A 56 -11.31 41.14 -45.21
N LEU A 57 -12.31 40.66 -45.97
CA LEU A 57 -13.14 39.53 -45.57
C LEU A 57 -12.34 38.22 -45.51
N VAL A 58 -11.51 37.96 -46.54
CA VAL A 58 -10.65 36.77 -46.61
C VAL A 58 -9.60 36.79 -45.48
N GLU A 59 -8.98 37.94 -45.21
CA GLU A 59 -8.05 38.08 -44.09
C GLU A 59 -8.73 37.76 -42.75
N ARG A 60 -9.95 38.28 -42.54
CA ARG A 60 -10.72 38.01 -41.33
C ARG A 60 -11.12 36.53 -41.21
N ALA A 61 -11.56 35.92 -42.31
CA ALA A 61 -11.91 34.51 -42.34
C ALA A 61 -10.70 33.62 -42.01
N LEU A 62 -9.52 33.94 -42.56
CA LEU A 62 -8.28 33.23 -42.24
C LEU A 62 -7.93 33.37 -40.76
N ARG A 63 -8.04 34.56 -40.18
CA ARG A 63 -7.78 34.80 -38.75
C ARG A 63 -8.73 34.01 -37.86
N ILE A 64 -10.04 34.06 -38.14
CA ILE A 64 -11.06 33.32 -37.39
C ILE A 64 -10.84 31.81 -37.54
N GLY A 65 -10.55 31.32 -38.74
CA GLY A 65 -10.29 29.90 -38.99
C GLY A 65 -9.07 29.37 -38.24
N LEU A 66 -7.98 30.14 -38.20
CA LEU A 66 -6.77 29.77 -37.45
C LEU A 66 -7.01 29.76 -35.93
N LEU A 67 -7.76 30.73 -35.41
CA LEU A 67 -8.16 30.75 -34.00
C LEU A 67 -9.07 29.56 -33.66
N ALA A 68 -10.03 29.22 -34.53
CA ALA A 68 -10.91 28.07 -34.33
C ALA A 68 -10.13 26.75 -34.34
N LEU A 69 -9.12 26.60 -35.21
CA LEU A 69 -8.24 25.43 -35.22
C LEU A 69 -7.36 25.35 -33.97
N GLN A 70 -6.89 26.49 -33.47
CA GLN A 70 -6.14 26.58 -32.21
C GLN A 70 -7.00 26.14 -31.02
N ASP A 71 -8.24 26.64 -30.92
CA ASP A 71 -9.17 26.30 -29.85
C ASP A 71 -9.63 24.84 -29.92
N ALA A 72 -9.90 24.32 -31.12
CA ALA A 72 -10.26 22.92 -31.31
C ALA A 72 -9.16 21.97 -30.79
N GLY A 73 -7.88 22.30 -31.02
CA GLY A 73 -6.76 21.56 -30.47
C GLY A 73 -6.74 21.53 -28.93
N LEU A 74 -7.11 22.63 -28.28
CA LEU A 74 -7.20 22.71 -26.81
C LEU A 74 -8.39 21.90 -26.26
N THR A 75 -9.55 21.91 -26.94
CA THR A 75 -10.72 21.14 -26.49
C THR A 75 -10.47 19.63 -26.52
N VAL A 76 -9.78 19.13 -27.56
CA VAL A 76 -9.42 17.70 -27.66
C VAL A 76 -8.48 17.27 -26.54
N ASP A 77 -7.55 18.14 -26.12
CA ASP A 77 -6.62 17.86 -25.02
C ASP A 77 -7.35 17.75 -23.67
N VAL A 78 -8.31 18.66 -23.41
CA VAL A 78 -9.12 18.62 -22.17
C VAL A 78 -10.00 17.37 -22.09
N ASP A 79 -10.61 16.95 -23.20
CA ASP A 79 -11.42 15.73 -23.25
C ASP A 79 -10.56 14.46 -23.07
N ALA A 80 -9.34 14.45 -23.61
CA ALA A 80 -8.38 13.37 -23.39
C ALA A 80 -7.94 13.28 -21.92
N VAL A 81 -7.60 14.41 -21.29
CA VAL A 81 -7.26 14.48 -19.86
C VAL A 81 -8.41 14.01 -18.99
N ARG A 82 -9.66 14.44 -19.28
CA ARG A 82 -10.84 13.96 -18.57
C ARG A 82 -11.00 12.45 -18.67
N THR A 83 -10.82 11.88 -19.87
CA THR A 83 -10.94 10.43 -20.10
C THR A 83 -9.89 9.64 -19.31
N GLU A 84 -8.64 10.12 -19.26
CA GLU A 84 -7.58 9.50 -18.48
C GLU A 84 -7.83 9.62 -16.97
N PHE A 85 -8.38 10.75 -16.51
CA PHE A 85 -8.74 10.92 -15.10
C PHE A 85 -9.88 9.99 -14.68
N GLU A 86 -10.91 9.82 -15.51
CA GLU A 86 -11.98 8.86 -15.29
C GLU A 86 -11.46 7.41 -15.29
N ARG A 87 -10.50 7.08 -16.16
CA ARG A 87 -9.84 5.77 -16.16
C ARG A 87 -9.05 5.54 -14.86
N MET A 88 -8.31 6.54 -14.39
CA MET A 88 -7.55 6.47 -13.15
C MET A 88 -8.47 6.26 -11.94
N LEU A 89 -9.60 6.98 -11.86
CA LEU A 89 -10.58 6.81 -10.79
C LEU A 89 -11.17 5.40 -10.74
N ARG A 90 -11.60 4.87 -11.90
CA ARG A 90 -12.10 3.48 -12.00
C ARG A 90 -11.07 2.46 -11.55
N GLN A 91 -9.80 2.67 -11.91
CA GLN A 91 -8.71 1.79 -11.48
C GLN A 91 -8.47 1.86 -9.96
N ALA A 92 -8.52 3.05 -9.39
CA ALA A 92 -8.36 3.25 -7.95
C ALA A 92 -9.49 2.59 -7.15
N GLU A 93 -10.74 2.72 -7.59
CA GLU A 93 -11.89 2.05 -6.98
C GLU A 93 -11.73 0.53 -6.99
N GLN A 94 -11.34 -0.04 -8.14
CA GLN A 94 -11.15 -1.48 -8.27
C GLN A 94 -10.00 -2.00 -7.37
N VAL A 95 -8.92 -1.24 -7.21
CA VAL A 95 -7.83 -1.59 -6.29
C VAL A 95 -8.31 -1.54 -4.85
N ASN A 96 -9.09 -0.53 -4.48
CA ASN A 96 -9.62 -0.38 -3.14
C ASN A 96 -10.59 -1.52 -2.78
N GLU A 97 -11.51 -1.89 -3.69
CA GLU A 97 -12.41 -3.03 -3.50
C GLU A 97 -11.66 -4.34 -3.33
N ARG A 98 -10.64 -4.60 -4.15
CA ARG A 98 -9.79 -5.80 -4.02
C ARG A 98 -9.03 -5.82 -2.70
N ALA A 99 -8.50 -4.68 -2.27
CA ALA A 99 -7.81 -4.55 -0.99
C ALA A 99 -8.76 -4.83 0.17
N ALA A 100 -9.96 -4.25 0.15
CA ALA A 100 -10.99 -4.49 1.15
C ALA A 100 -11.39 -5.97 1.22
N ALA A 101 -11.64 -6.62 0.08
CA ALA A 101 -11.98 -8.05 0.04
C ALA A 101 -10.85 -8.95 0.56
N THR A 102 -9.60 -8.61 0.25
CA THR A 102 -8.42 -9.36 0.74
C THR A 102 -8.26 -9.21 2.26
N LEU A 103 -8.48 -8.00 2.77
CA LEU A 103 -8.45 -7.73 4.21
C LEU A 103 -9.58 -8.47 4.93
N GLU A 104 -10.80 -8.42 4.41
CA GLU A 104 -11.93 -9.15 4.98
C GLU A 104 -11.66 -10.65 5.05
N GLN A 105 -11.16 -11.24 3.96
CA GLN A 105 -10.79 -12.65 3.93
C GLN A 105 -9.70 -13.00 4.94
N THR A 106 -8.70 -12.12 5.09
CA THR A 106 -7.61 -12.30 6.05
C THR A 106 -8.11 -12.22 7.49
N LEU A 107 -8.99 -11.26 7.78
CA LEU A 107 -9.59 -11.10 9.09
C LEU A 107 -10.47 -12.30 9.43
N ARG A 108 -11.32 -12.76 8.50
CA ARG A 108 -12.14 -13.97 8.66
C ARG A 108 -11.27 -15.19 8.97
N THR A 109 -10.23 -15.41 8.18
CA THR A 109 -9.35 -16.58 8.33
C THR A 109 -8.64 -16.61 9.69
N ASN A 110 -8.24 -15.45 10.20
CA ASN A 110 -7.46 -15.38 11.44
C ASN A 110 -8.35 -15.26 12.69
N PHE A 111 -9.45 -14.51 12.62
CA PHE A 111 -10.23 -14.05 13.78
C PHE A 111 -11.69 -14.53 13.81
N ALA A 112 -12.18 -15.30 12.83
CA ALA A 112 -13.55 -15.80 12.89
C ALA A 112 -13.83 -16.63 14.14
N ASP A 113 -15.04 -16.52 14.66
CA ASP A 113 -15.45 -17.14 15.92
C ASP A 113 -15.56 -18.66 15.79
N GLY A 114 -14.69 -19.39 16.50
CA GLY A 114 -14.66 -20.86 16.55
C GLY A 114 -13.88 -21.54 15.42
N ASP A 115 -13.76 -20.90 14.26
CA ASP A 115 -13.05 -21.42 13.09
C ASP A 115 -11.79 -20.63 12.70
N GLY A 116 -11.62 -19.42 13.22
CA GLY A 116 -10.40 -18.62 13.09
C GLY A 116 -9.18 -19.27 13.74
N ARG A 117 -8.00 -19.03 13.17
CA ARG A 117 -6.74 -19.58 13.68
C ARG A 117 -6.45 -19.13 15.11
N LEU A 118 -6.76 -17.88 15.47
CA LEU A 118 -6.51 -17.34 16.80
C LEU A 118 -7.38 -17.99 17.87
N PRO A 119 -8.73 -17.98 17.76
CA PRO A 119 -9.58 -18.63 18.76
C PRO A 119 -9.25 -20.12 18.95
N ARG A 120 -8.96 -20.85 17.86
CA ARG A 120 -8.55 -22.26 17.94
C ARG A 120 -7.23 -22.46 18.67
N THR A 121 -6.27 -21.58 18.43
CA THR A 121 -4.97 -21.65 19.12
C THR A 121 -5.15 -21.30 20.60
N MET A 122 -5.95 -20.28 20.91
CA MET A 122 -6.26 -19.93 22.31
C MET A 122 -6.99 -21.06 23.03
N GLU A 123 -8.01 -21.67 22.42
CA GLU A 123 -8.71 -22.82 23.01
C GLU A 123 -7.76 -24.02 23.24
N ARG A 124 -6.88 -24.30 22.27
CA ARG A 124 -5.89 -25.40 22.41
C ARG A 124 -4.88 -25.15 23.53
N PHE A 125 -4.48 -23.91 23.77
CA PHE A 125 -3.47 -23.58 24.78
C PHE A 125 -4.09 -23.31 26.16
N LEU A 126 -5.19 -22.55 26.21
CA LEU A 126 -5.79 -22.00 27.44
C LEU A 126 -7.17 -22.58 27.78
N GLY A 127 -7.79 -23.38 26.90
CA GLY A 127 -9.10 -23.98 27.14
C GLY A 127 -9.09 -25.00 28.29
N ASP A 128 -10.25 -25.59 28.56
CA ASP A 128 -10.47 -26.45 29.73
C ASP A 128 -9.55 -27.69 29.78
N ARG A 129 -9.10 -28.15 28.60
CA ARG A 129 -8.10 -29.22 28.40
C ARG A 129 -6.82 -28.69 27.73
N GLY A 130 -6.54 -27.41 27.90
CA GLY A 130 -5.45 -26.72 27.23
C GLY A 130 -4.07 -27.21 27.68
N ALA A 131 -3.08 -27.06 26.80
CA ALA A 131 -1.70 -27.44 27.07
C ALA A 131 -1.13 -26.75 28.33
N LEU A 132 -1.56 -25.52 28.61
CA LEU A 132 -1.09 -24.77 29.78
C LEU A 132 -1.59 -25.39 31.09
N ARG A 133 -2.85 -25.86 31.14
CA ARG A 133 -3.39 -26.52 32.32
C ARG A 133 -2.67 -27.85 32.60
N GLY A 134 -2.46 -28.65 31.56
CA GLY A 134 -1.69 -29.90 31.68
C GLY A 134 -0.27 -29.67 32.21
N MET A 135 0.41 -28.63 31.71
CA MET A 135 1.75 -28.29 32.16
C MET A 135 1.78 -27.76 33.61
N VAL A 136 0.78 -26.98 34.02
CA VAL A 136 0.65 -26.53 35.43
C VAL A 136 0.36 -27.72 36.35
N ASP A 137 -0.54 -28.61 35.98
CA ASP A 137 -0.87 -29.81 36.76
C ASP A 137 0.32 -30.80 36.85
N GLU A 138 1.21 -30.82 35.86
CA GLU A 138 2.41 -31.65 35.90
C GLU A 138 3.52 -31.05 36.78
N LEU A 139 3.68 -29.73 36.77
CA LEU A 139 4.79 -29.06 37.46
C LEU A 139 4.46 -28.65 38.91
N PHE A 140 3.21 -28.24 39.16
CA PHE A 140 2.81 -27.59 40.42
C PHE A 140 1.84 -28.42 41.29
N ASP A 141 1.45 -29.63 40.88
CA ASP A 141 0.61 -30.49 41.71
C ASP A 141 1.37 -31.06 42.91
N GLU A 142 1.15 -30.48 44.09
CA GLU A 142 1.77 -30.88 45.35
C GLU A 142 1.45 -32.33 45.76
N LYS A 143 0.32 -32.88 45.30
CA LYS A 143 -0.09 -34.27 45.61
C LYS A 143 0.66 -35.30 44.76
N LYS A 144 1.24 -34.89 43.62
CA LYS A 144 2.08 -35.74 42.78
C LYS A 144 3.53 -35.67 43.24
N ARG A 145 4.05 -36.79 43.77
CA ARG A 145 5.47 -36.91 44.15
C ARG A 145 6.46 -36.63 43.01
N ASP A 146 6.04 -36.85 41.76
CA ASP A 146 6.87 -36.62 40.58
C ASP A 146 6.77 -35.19 40.02
N SER A 147 5.90 -34.32 40.55
CA SER A 147 5.87 -32.91 40.15
C SER A 147 7.12 -32.19 40.67
N ALA A 148 7.45 -31.03 40.11
CA ALA A 148 8.61 -30.27 40.56
C ALA A 148 8.46 -29.86 42.04
N ILE A 149 7.25 -29.43 42.43
CA ILE A 149 6.92 -29.08 43.82
C ILE A 149 6.90 -30.32 44.73
N GLY A 150 6.31 -31.43 44.28
CA GLY A 150 6.27 -32.68 45.05
C GLY A 150 7.65 -33.28 45.27
N ARG A 151 8.56 -33.20 44.29
CA ARG A 151 9.96 -33.61 44.43
C ARG A 151 10.72 -32.73 45.42
N ILE A 152 10.49 -31.41 45.40
CA ILE A 152 11.07 -30.48 46.36
C ILE A 152 10.54 -30.77 47.76
N GLY A 153 9.23 -30.95 47.91
CA GLY A 153 8.58 -31.33 49.17
C GLY A 153 9.15 -32.63 49.74
N ALA A 154 9.21 -33.70 48.94
CA ALA A 154 9.77 -34.98 49.35
C ALA A 154 11.29 -34.92 49.62
N MET A 155 12.02 -34.01 48.98
CA MET A 155 13.42 -33.75 49.33
C MET A 155 13.50 -33.09 50.71
N LEU A 156 12.74 -32.00 50.94
CA LEU A 156 12.71 -31.29 52.21
C LEU A 156 12.23 -32.21 53.36
N GLU A 157 11.16 -32.95 53.19
CA GLU A 157 10.63 -33.90 54.18
C GLU A 157 11.68 -34.95 54.59
N ARG A 158 12.47 -35.48 53.64
CA ARG A 158 13.61 -36.37 53.96
C ARG A 158 14.73 -35.71 54.77
N TYR A 159 14.85 -34.38 54.70
CA TYR A 159 15.85 -33.62 55.46
C TYR A 159 15.30 -33.07 56.80
N PHE A 160 13.98 -32.96 56.95
CA PHE A 160 13.32 -32.29 58.07
C PHE A 160 12.46 -33.20 58.95
N ASP A 161 11.89 -34.30 58.44
CA ASP A 161 10.91 -35.09 59.19
C ASP A 161 11.57 -36.22 60.01
N GLY A 162 11.08 -36.35 61.25
CA GLY A 162 11.53 -37.32 62.26
C GLY A 162 12.76 -36.92 63.09
N ASP A 163 12.77 -37.34 64.37
CA ASP A 163 13.88 -37.22 65.34
C ASP A 163 15.25 -37.80 64.88
N ALA A 164 15.29 -38.38 63.67
CA ALA A 164 16.47 -38.92 62.99
C ALA A 164 16.99 -38.04 61.83
N SER A 165 16.36 -36.89 61.55
CA SER A 165 16.76 -36.01 60.45
C SER A 165 18.13 -35.37 60.69
N LYS A 166 18.95 -35.22 59.64
CA LYS A 166 20.32 -34.67 59.75
C LYS A 166 20.34 -33.27 60.37
N LEU A 167 19.32 -32.45 60.11
CA LEU A 167 19.16 -31.14 60.73
C LEU A 167 18.77 -31.24 62.20
N ALA A 168 17.87 -32.15 62.58
CA ALA A 168 17.55 -32.43 63.98
C ALA A 168 18.79 -32.90 64.76
N HIS A 169 19.63 -33.74 64.16
CA HIS A 169 20.90 -34.17 64.75
C HIS A 169 21.94 -33.05 64.86
N LEU A 170 21.95 -32.10 63.93
CA LEU A 170 22.84 -30.94 63.99
C LEU A 170 22.35 -29.88 64.99
N LEU A 171 21.04 -29.80 65.24
CA LEU A 171 20.44 -28.84 66.18
C LEU A 171 20.22 -29.40 67.60
N ASP A 172 20.44 -30.69 67.84
CA ASP A 172 20.29 -31.34 69.15
C ASP A 172 21.44 -30.95 70.11
N PRO A 173 21.17 -30.14 71.15
CA PRO A 173 22.19 -29.62 72.06
C PRO A 173 22.70 -30.65 73.07
N THR A 174 22.16 -31.88 73.07
CA THR A 174 22.59 -32.97 73.95
C THR A 174 23.66 -33.87 73.32
N ARG A 175 23.91 -33.72 72.02
CA ARG A 175 24.91 -34.51 71.28
C ARG A 175 26.28 -33.83 71.26
N LEU A 176 27.31 -34.60 71.64
CA LEU A 176 28.72 -34.16 71.71
C LEU A 176 29.26 -33.54 70.40
N HIS A 177 28.71 -33.93 69.25
CA HIS A 177 29.14 -33.47 67.92
C HIS A 177 28.17 -32.48 67.26
N SER A 178 27.20 -31.94 67.99
CA SER A 178 26.32 -30.88 67.48
C SER A 178 26.96 -29.49 67.66
N PRO A 179 26.90 -28.61 66.63
CA PRO A 179 27.28 -27.20 66.76
C PRO A 179 26.56 -26.45 67.91
N MET A 180 25.31 -26.81 68.23
CA MET A 180 24.58 -26.20 69.35
C MET A 180 25.13 -26.62 70.72
N HIS A 181 25.70 -27.82 70.80
CA HIS A 181 26.38 -28.26 72.01
C HIS A 181 27.68 -27.47 72.25
N GLN A 182 28.45 -27.19 71.20
CA GLN A 182 29.64 -26.33 71.27
C GLN A 182 29.27 -24.90 71.67
N PHE A 183 28.26 -24.31 71.01
CA PHE A 183 27.78 -22.96 71.35
C PHE A 183 27.29 -22.85 72.81
N ARG A 184 26.57 -23.87 73.32
CA ARG A 184 26.14 -23.91 74.72
C ARG A 184 27.33 -24.01 75.69
N GLN A 185 28.37 -24.78 75.35
CA GLN A 185 29.58 -24.86 76.16
C GLN A 185 30.33 -23.53 76.18
N GLU A 186 30.42 -22.83 75.05
CA GLU A 186 31.04 -21.51 74.97
C GLU A 186 30.29 -20.46 75.79
N ILE A 187 28.96 -20.41 75.74
CA ILE A 187 28.15 -19.51 76.58
C ILE A 187 28.23 -19.86 78.08
N SER A 188 28.40 -21.13 78.43
CA SER A 188 28.48 -21.54 79.85
C SER A 188 29.90 -21.39 80.44
N ALA A 189 30.91 -21.24 79.59
CA ALA A 189 32.32 -21.13 79.96
C ALA A 189 32.87 -19.68 79.87
N GLY A 190 32.10 -18.76 79.27
CA GLY A 190 32.32 -17.31 79.30
C GLY A 190 31.48 -16.62 80.35
#